data_AF-A0A2N0ZH49-F1
#
_entry.id   AF-A0A2N0ZH49-F1
#
_cell.length_a   1.000
_cell.length_b   1.000
_cell.length_c   1.000
_cell.angle_alpha   90.00
_cell.angle_beta   90.00
_cell.angle_gamma   90.00
#
_symmetry.space_group_name_H-M   'P 1'
#
loop_
_entity.id
_entity.type
_entity.pdbx_description
1 polymer ?
#
loop_
_entity_poly.entity_id
_entity_poly.type
_entity_poly.pdbx_seq_one_letter_code
_entity_poly.pdbx_strand_id
1 'polypeptide(L)'
;MKILPLRIMGKSLFFWLDVFKLLYVGSDTKRGKWFQKQNDPIFGKEIRLHISNRTIIKKNRVTQENGNGVMFEDKSIENVNNIIWATGFTPSF
;
A
#
# COMPACT_ATOMS: atom_id res chain seq x y z
N MET A 1 5.17 -4.02 7.43
CA MET A 1 4.01 -3.29 6.89
C MET A 1 3.57 -2.26 7.93
N LYS A 2 3.79 -0.97 7.67
CA LYS A 2 3.34 0.11 8.57
C LYS A 2 1.89 0.44 8.20
N ILE A 3 1.01 0.41 9.20
CA ILE A 3 -0.41 0.74 9.03
C ILE A 3 -0.69 2.06 9.72
N LEU A 4 -1.35 2.99 9.01
CA LEU A 4 -1.83 4.25 9.58
C LEU A 4 -3.36 4.27 9.64
N PRO A 5 -3.97 4.84 10.70
CA PRO A 5 -5.41 4.98 10.75
C PRO A 5 -5.89 6.01 9.72
N LEU A 6 -7.08 5.80 9.15
CA LEU A 6 -7.71 6.77 8.25
C LEU A 6 -8.17 8.04 8.99
N ARG A 7 -8.42 7.94 10.30
CA ARG A 7 -8.89 9.05 11.14
C ARG A 7 -8.08 9.16 12.43
N ILE A 8 -7.78 10.39 12.83
CA ILE A 8 -7.16 10.77 14.10
C ILE A 8 -8.04 11.85 14.73
N MET A 9 -8.42 11.68 16.00
CA MET A 9 -9.27 12.63 16.74
C MET A 9 -10.53 13.08 15.95
N GLY A 10 -11.21 12.14 15.29
CA GLY A 10 -12.44 12.39 14.53
C GLY A 10 -12.26 13.03 13.13
N LYS A 11 -11.06 13.48 12.78
CA LYS A 11 -10.74 14.04 11.45
C LYS A 11 -9.90 13.06 10.63
N SER A 12 -9.92 13.17 9.31
CA SER A 12 -9.11 12.31 8.44
C SER A 12 -7.63 12.56 8.66
N LEU A 13 -6.78 11.56 8.45
CA LEU A 13 -5.33 11.78 8.49
C LEU A 13 -4.89 12.84 7.47
N PHE A 14 -5.51 12.86 6.29
CA PHE A 14 -5.26 13.89 5.27
C PHE A 14 -5.58 15.30 5.76
N PHE A 15 -6.65 15.48 6.55
CA PHE A 15 -6.94 16.75 7.20
C PHE A 15 -5.78 17.19 8.11
N TRP A 16 -5.21 16.27 8.89
CA TRP A 16 -4.06 16.61 9.73
C TRP A 16 -2.80 16.92 8.92
N LEU A 17 -2.52 16.14 7.87
CA LEU A 17 -1.39 16.40 6.97
C LEU A 17 -1.52 17.78 6.30
N ASP A 18 -2.73 18.19 5.96
CA ASP A 18 -3.06 19.50 5.44
C ASP A 18 -2.84 20.62 6.48
N VAL A 19 -3.37 20.45 7.69
CA VAL A 19 -3.15 21.38 8.82
C VAL A 19 -1.66 21.60 9.11
N PHE A 20 -0.84 20.54 8.99
CA PHE A 20 0.62 20.63 9.15
C PHE A 20 1.36 21.08 7.89
N LYS A 21 0.65 21.39 6.80
CA LYS A 21 1.17 21.76 5.47
C LYS A 21 2.13 20.72 4.87
N LEU A 22 2.03 19.46 5.29
CA LEU A 22 2.88 18.37 4.81
C LEU A 22 2.46 17.90 3.40
N LEU A 23 1.22 18.13 2.99
CA LEU A 23 0.77 17.82 1.62
C LEU A 23 1.40 18.73 0.56
N TYR A 24 1.79 19.94 0.94
CA TYR A 24 2.27 20.99 0.03
C TYR A 24 3.74 21.33 0.24
N VAL A 25 4.44 20.63 1.12
CA VAL A 25 5.83 20.93 1.43
C VAL A 25 6.73 20.53 0.24
N GLY A 26 7.57 21.45 -0.21
CA GLY A 26 8.54 21.19 -1.26
C GLY A 26 9.49 20.05 -0.89
N SER A 27 9.79 19.19 -1.86
CA SER A 27 10.71 18.04 -1.74
C SER A 27 12.15 18.43 -1.42
N ASP A 28 12.51 19.67 -1.69
CA ASP A 28 13.80 20.29 -1.48
C ASP A 28 14.02 20.77 -0.04
N THR A 29 12.93 21.04 0.70
CA THR A 29 12.98 21.51 2.08
C THR A 29 13.40 20.41 3.06
N LYS A 30 13.98 20.78 4.22
CA LYS A 30 14.36 19.81 5.27
C LYS A 30 13.18 18.96 5.74
N ARG A 31 12.00 19.56 5.90
CA ARG A 31 10.77 18.88 6.33
C ARG A 31 10.22 17.96 5.23
N GLY A 32 10.23 18.41 3.97
CA GLY A 32 9.82 17.59 2.83
C GLY A 32 10.72 16.38 2.61
N LYS A 33 12.05 16.56 2.66
CA LYS A 33 13.02 15.46 2.59
C LYS A 33 12.81 14.44 3.71
N TRP A 34 12.51 14.90 4.93
CA TRP A 34 12.20 14.00 6.04
C TRP A 34 10.89 13.23 5.83
N PHE A 35 9.86 13.90 5.30
CA PHE A 35 8.54 13.30 5.02
C PHE A 35 8.61 12.26 3.89
N GLN A 36 9.34 12.56 2.81
CA GLN A 36 9.53 11.62 1.70
C GLN A 36 10.32 10.37 2.06
N LYS A 37 11.22 10.47 3.05
CA LYS A 37 11.95 9.31 3.57
C LYS A 37 11.07 8.37 4.40
N GLN A 38 9.84 8.77 4.74
CA GLN A 38 8.92 7.87 5.42
C GLN A 38 8.38 6.84 4.41
N ASN A 39 8.37 5.57 4.80
CA ASN A 39 7.72 4.53 4.00
C ASN A 39 6.25 4.87 3.79
N ASP A 40 5.75 4.68 2.57
CA ASP A 40 4.33 4.84 2.25
C ASP A 40 3.50 3.84 3.08
N PRO A 41 2.70 4.32 4.05
CA PRO A 41 1.96 3.43 4.92
C PRO A 41 0.68 2.96 4.23
N ILE A 42 0.22 1.76 4.59
CA ILE A 42 -1.13 1.35 4.23
C ILE A 42 -2.10 2.06 5.17
N PHE A 43 -3.03 2.83 4.59
CA PHE A 43 -4.07 3.49 5.36
C PHE A 43 -5.24 2.54 5.63
N GLY A 44 -5.75 2.57 6.86
CA GLY A 44 -6.85 1.71 7.30
C GLY A 44 -6.37 0.51 8.11
N LYS A 45 -7.22 0.03 9.03
CA LYS A 45 -6.92 -1.12 9.90
C LYS A 45 -7.57 -2.42 9.41
N GLU A 46 -8.43 -2.33 8.42
CA GLU A 46 -9.30 -3.39 7.91
C GLU A 46 -8.47 -4.55 7.35
N ILE A 47 -7.40 -4.24 6.60
CA ILE A 47 -6.51 -5.27 6.04
C ILE A 47 -5.89 -6.16 7.12
N ARG A 48 -5.59 -5.61 8.31
CA ARG A 48 -5.03 -6.40 9.41
C ARG A 48 -6.04 -7.42 9.92
N LEU A 49 -7.30 -7.01 10.05
CA LEU A 49 -8.40 -7.87 10.45
C LEU A 49 -8.65 -8.99 9.42
N HIS A 50 -8.63 -8.63 8.14
CA HIS A 50 -8.83 -9.60 7.07
C HIS A 50 -7.70 -10.63 6.95
N ILE A 51 -6.45 -10.22 7.20
CA ILE A 51 -5.30 -11.12 7.26
C ILE A 51 -5.38 -12.02 8.50
N SER A 52 -5.72 -11.49 9.68
CA SER A 52 -5.85 -12.32 10.90
C SER A 52 -6.96 -13.35 10.77
N ASN A 53 -8.06 -12.99 10.11
CA ASN A 53 -9.20 -13.87 9.86
C ASN A 53 -8.98 -14.79 8.66
N ARG A 54 -7.79 -14.78 8.03
CA ARG A 54 -7.43 -15.58 6.84
C ARG A 54 -8.33 -15.40 5.62
N THR A 55 -9.12 -14.32 5.58
CA THR A 55 -9.90 -13.93 4.40
C THR A 55 -9.04 -13.32 3.29
N ILE A 56 -7.86 -12.79 3.67
CA ILE A 56 -6.82 -12.35 2.74
C ILE A 56 -5.53 -13.09 3.09
N ILE A 57 -4.91 -13.71 2.09
CA ILE A 57 -3.64 -14.42 2.23
C ILE A 57 -2.58 -13.63 1.50
N LYS A 58 -1.55 -13.20 2.23
CA LYS A 58 -0.35 -12.61 1.61
C LYS A 58 0.50 -13.73 1.02
N LYS A 59 0.78 -13.65 -0.27
CA LYS A 59 1.69 -14.57 -1.00
C LYS A 59 3.01 -13.87 -1.35
N ASN A 60 4.00 -14.66 -1.77
CA ASN A 60 5.27 -14.16 -2.30
C ASN A 60 5.05 -13.42 -3.63
N ARG A 61 6.12 -12.84 -4.19
CA ARG A 61 6.06 -12.18 -5.49
C ARG A 61 5.67 -13.19 -6.58
N VAL A 62 4.78 -12.78 -7.48
CA VAL A 62 4.47 -13.54 -8.70
C VAL A 62 5.67 -13.52 -9.63
N THR A 63 6.07 -14.69 -10.13
CA THR A 63 7.21 -14.87 -11.04
C THR A 63 6.80 -15.29 -12.44
N GLN A 64 5.70 -16.05 -12.58
CA GLN A 64 5.18 -16.48 -13.87
C GLN A 64 3.65 -16.62 -13.83
N GLU A 65 3.04 -16.43 -15.00
CA GLU A 65 1.65 -16.75 -15.28
C GLU A 65 1.62 -17.99 -16.18
N ASN A 66 0.79 -18.98 -15.86
CA ASN A 66 0.67 -20.22 -16.63
C ASN A 66 -0.80 -20.57 -16.84
N GLY A 67 -1.37 -20.12 -17.96
CA GLY A 67 -2.80 -20.29 -18.23
C GLY A 67 -3.64 -19.63 -17.14
N ASN A 68 -4.38 -20.44 -16.38
CA ASN A 68 -5.20 -19.98 -15.24
C ASN A 68 -4.46 -20.02 -13.89
N GLY A 69 -3.19 -20.41 -13.90
CA GLY A 69 -2.33 -20.54 -12.71
C GLY A 69 -1.34 -19.39 -12.58
N VAL A 70 -1.04 -19.02 -11.35
CA VAL A 70 -0.01 -18.03 -10.99
C VAL A 70 1.07 -18.73 -10.18
N MET A 71 2.33 -18.62 -10.60
CA MET A 71 3.48 -19.13 -9.87
C MET A 71 4.12 -18.02 -9.04
N PHE A 72 4.40 -18.34 -7.77
CA PHE A 72 5.06 -17.44 -6.84
C PHE A 72 6.55 -17.77 -6.70
N GLU A 73 7.31 -16.86 -6.10
CA GLU A 73 8.76 -17.01 -5.87
C GLU A 73 9.13 -18.24 -5.04
N ASP A 74 8.24 -18.67 -4.14
CA ASP A 74 8.40 -19.91 -3.37
C ASP A 74 8.08 -21.19 -4.17
N LYS A 75 7.84 -21.06 -5.48
CA LYS A 75 7.44 -22.11 -6.43
C LYS A 75 6.05 -22.70 -6.17
N SER A 76 5.26 -22.12 -5.25
CA SER A 76 3.84 -22.48 -5.13
C SER A 76 3.07 -22.01 -6.36
N ILE A 77 2.04 -22.76 -6.74
CA ILE A 77 1.16 -22.46 -7.88
C ILE A 77 -0.27 -22.42 -7.36
N GLU A 78 -1.01 -21.37 -7.72
CA GLU A 78 -2.43 -21.23 -7.37
C GLU A 78 -3.23 -20.91 -8.62
N ASN A 79 -4.41 -21.53 -8.76
CA ASN A 79 -5.36 -21.18 -9.81
C ASN A 79 -6.17 -19.95 -9.37
N VAL A 80 -6.30 -18.96 -10.24
CA VAL A 80 -7.06 -17.74 -9.99
C VAL A 80 -8.10 -17.52 -11.07
N ASN A 81 -9.28 -17.04 -10.69
CA ASN A 81 -10.33 -16.72 -11.66
C ASN A 81 -10.17 -15.31 -12.24
N ASN A 82 -9.58 -14.40 -11.48
CA ASN A 82 -9.45 -12.99 -11.84
C ASN A 82 -8.11 -12.44 -11.32
N ILE A 83 -7.51 -11.52 -12.08
CA ILE A 83 -6.29 -10.81 -11.71
C ILE A 83 -6.57 -9.31 -11.75
N ILE A 84 -6.16 -8.60 -10.70
CA ILE A 84 -6.27 -7.13 -10.61
C ILE A 84 -4.85 -6.57 -10.50
N TRP A 85 -4.47 -5.71 -11.46
CA TRP A 85 -3.19 -5.01 -11.47
C TRP A 85 -3.29 -3.67 -10.72
N ALA A 86 -3.01 -3.69 -9.41
CA ALA A 86 -2.98 -2.49 -8.56
C ALA A 86 -1.54 -1.94 -8.40
N THR A 87 -0.78 -1.83 -9.50
CA THR A 87 0.66 -1.53 -9.51
C THR A 87 1.01 -0.03 -9.60
N GLY A 88 0.02 0.86 -9.53
CA GLY A 88 0.23 2.31 -9.64
C GLY A 88 0.42 2.77 -11.08
N PHE A 89 1.10 3.91 -11.26
CA PHE A 89 1.32 4.55 -12.56
C PHE A 89 2.74 5.15 -12.64
N THR A 90 3.26 5.26 -13.86
CA THR A 90 4.49 6.02 -14.15
C THR A 90 4.07 7.41 -14.65
N PRO A 91 4.38 8.51 -13.93
CA PRO A 91 4.05 9.84 -14.40
C PRO A 91 4.89 10.23 -15.63
N SER A 92 4.29 10.91 -16.60
CA SER A 92 4.92 11.30 -17.88
C SER A 92 5.09 12.81 -18.03
N PHE A 93 5.26 13.54 -16.93
CA PHE A 93 5.37 15.00 -16.91
C PHE A 93 6.82 15.48 -16.77
#